data_AF-A0A1S8KLQ2-F1
#
_entry.id   AF-A0A1S8KLQ2-F1
#
_cell.length_a   1.000
_cell.length_b   1.000
_cell.length_c   1.000
_cell.angle_alpha   90.00
_cell.angle_beta   90.00
_cell.angle_gamma   90.00
#
_symmetry.space_group_name_H-M   'P 1'
#
loop_
_entity.id
_entity.type
_entity.pdbx_description
1 polymer ?
#
loop_
_entity_poly.entity_id
_entity_poly.type
_entity_poly.pdbx_seq_one_letter_code
_entity_poly.pdbx_strand_id
1 'polypeptide(L)'
;MTLGKFSFKNIKEHLEQYMGYWLSCVTTVFIFFIFSMNQYHPELNQGPGAIATIMQGAQLIVLIFAIFFLSLSINAFLTDRKKDFGVLLMMGMSKRSLRQLILFENMLLGLTALGVGIGLGLIFGHLLILMMGYIIRVSEITYHFPAMSIIITVSLFSLIFLLLAVVQGRRITKQSIYDLMRVDTNEYEQVIYSKPLAYSGVISLVSGYLIANISLINRLFGGQIAWIQRMEHFTELHLVIGGLVTIGMFLLFSQFFKYFMDVLRRNKLFYFSGLNALWIAELKYRLSSNAVTMFVAALLLSSAFVTTIGTISLIATTEDEVSEEMPYDLMYYSDYPNNKLEAELTIVQQEHDRQNLPYTERLIRLYYDEASEVRFISQTDYNDAVSTNEQIQLSIGEVALIEAGEEELNEQLRIAGETLTVTDTAHQLFDSYRYNKLFVVNDASSLLTEQFLEGQAYLFHYEAGYDQTAARQISASLRDKLGPTLPDGALIYLLARLNASISRYTPINYSLMSAACSALYLWLHPVASFTSAC
;
A
#
# COMPACT_ATOMS: atom_id res chain seq x y z
N MET A 1 12.47 -47.51 14.32
CA MET A 1 11.85 -46.50 13.42
C MET A 1 12.85 -45.38 13.17
N THR A 2 13.02 -44.92 11.93
CA THR A 2 13.80 -43.71 11.65
C THR A 2 13.02 -42.46 12.05
N LEU A 3 13.70 -41.39 12.49
CA LEU A 3 13.08 -40.14 12.95
C LEU A 3 12.10 -39.58 11.89
N GLY A 4 12.46 -39.61 10.61
CA GLY A 4 11.58 -39.13 9.53
C GLY A 4 10.28 -39.94 9.37
N LYS A 5 10.32 -41.27 9.55
CA LYS A 5 9.09 -42.10 9.52
C LYS A 5 8.19 -41.82 10.72
N PHE A 6 8.78 -41.50 11.88
CA PHE A 6 8.04 -41.09 13.05
C PHE A 6 7.39 -39.71 12.85
N SER A 7 8.14 -38.71 12.37
CA SER A 7 7.61 -37.36 12.05
C SER A 7 6.46 -37.38 11.05
N PHE A 8 6.58 -38.14 9.96
CA PHE A 8 5.51 -38.24 8.95
C PHE A 8 4.24 -38.87 9.51
N LYS A 9 4.39 -39.92 10.31
CA LYS A 9 3.27 -40.57 10.98
C LYS A 9 2.58 -39.61 11.97
N ASN A 10 3.37 -38.87 12.73
CA ASN A 10 2.88 -37.88 13.70
C ASN A 10 2.04 -36.78 13.03
N ILE A 11 2.53 -36.22 11.92
CA ILE A 11 1.79 -35.20 11.14
C ILE A 11 0.48 -35.76 10.60
N LYS A 12 0.49 -37.00 10.08
CA LYS A 12 -0.70 -37.64 9.52
C LYS A 12 -1.76 -37.93 10.59
N GLU A 13 -1.34 -38.36 11.77
CA GLU A 13 -2.25 -38.73 12.87
C GLU A 13 -2.83 -37.50 13.58
N HIS A 14 -2.13 -36.37 13.58
CA HIS A 14 -2.56 -35.13 14.24
C HIS A 14 -2.82 -33.97 13.26
N LEU A 15 -3.30 -34.27 12.05
CA LEU A 15 -3.43 -33.30 10.95
C LEU A 15 -4.15 -31.99 11.35
N GLU A 16 -5.20 -32.07 12.16
CA GLU A 16 -5.99 -30.91 12.62
C GLU A 16 -5.13 -29.87 13.36
N GLN A 17 -4.19 -30.34 14.20
CA GLN A 17 -3.28 -29.48 14.97
C GLN A 17 -2.18 -28.88 14.09
N TYR A 18 -1.81 -29.58 13.01
CA TYR A 18 -0.74 -29.16 12.09
C TYR A 18 -1.24 -28.24 10.97
N MET A 19 -2.54 -28.29 10.65
CA MET A 19 -3.15 -27.49 9.58
C MET A 19 -2.97 -25.98 9.78
N GLY A 20 -3.17 -25.45 11.00
CA GLY A 20 -3.06 -24.01 11.25
C GLY A 20 -1.67 -23.44 10.95
N TYR A 21 -0.61 -24.16 11.34
CA TYR A 21 0.77 -23.79 11.04
C TYR A 21 1.08 -23.94 9.55
N TRP A 22 0.70 -25.07 8.95
CA TRP A 22 0.93 -25.33 7.53
C TRP A 22 0.25 -24.28 6.64
N LEU A 23 -0.98 -23.91 6.97
CA LEU A 23 -1.75 -22.90 6.27
C LEU A 23 -1.11 -21.50 6.38
N SER A 24 -0.61 -21.15 7.57
CA SER A 24 0.18 -19.92 7.78
C SER A 24 1.41 -19.88 6.86
N CYS A 25 2.13 -21.00 6.74
CA CYS A 25 3.29 -21.11 5.87
C CYS A 25 2.91 -20.96 4.39
N VAL A 26 1.86 -21.65 3.94
CA VAL A 26 1.36 -21.58 2.56
C VAL A 26 1.01 -20.15 2.19
N THR A 27 0.20 -19.47 3.01
CA THR A 27 -0.24 -18.09 2.77
C THR A 27 0.93 -17.11 2.73
N THR A 28 1.92 -17.29 3.61
CA THR A 28 3.10 -16.41 3.63
C THR A 28 3.94 -16.56 2.36
N VAL A 29 4.23 -17.79 1.94
CA VAL A 29 4.96 -18.08 0.70
C VAL A 29 4.18 -17.54 -0.50
N PHE A 30 2.87 -17.77 -0.51
CA PHE A 30 1.96 -17.32 -1.56
C PHE A 30 2.00 -15.80 -1.75
N ILE A 31 1.82 -15.03 -0.68
CA ILE A 31 1.83 -13.57 -0.73
C ILE A 31 3.19 -13.06 -1.21
N PHE A 32 4.29 -13.54 -0.62
CA PHE A 32 5.63 -13.12 -1.04
C PHE A 32 5.89 -13.44 -2.52
N PHE A 33 5.47 -14.61 -2.99
CA PHE A 33 5.64 -15.02 -4.37
C PHE A 33 4.90 -14.09 -5.34
N ILE A 34 3.68 -13.64 -5.01
CA ILE A 34 2.95 -12.67 -5.83
C ILE A 34 3.73 -11.37 -5.95
N PHE A 35 4.23 -10.80 -4.85
CA PHE A 35 5.02 -9.57 -4.91
C PHE A 35 6.32 -9.77 -5.70
N SER A 36 6.99 -10.91 -5.51
CA SER A 36 8.20 -11.24 -6.28
C SER A 36 7.90 -11.46 -7.77
N MET A 37 6.74 -12.00 -8.14
CA MET A 37 6.34 -12.17 -9.55
C MET A 37 6.11 -10.81 -10.22
N ASN A 38 5.47 -9.87 -9.53
CA ASN A 38 5.20 -8.53 -10.07
C ASN A 38 6.48 -7.71 -10.27
N GLN A 39 7.42 -7.77 -9.33
CA GLN A 39 8.68 -7.00 -9.41
C GLN A 39 9.56 -7.37 -10.62
N TYR A 40 9.59 -8.65 -11.00
CA TYR A 40 10.39 -9.13 -12.13
C TYR A 40 9.60 -9.17 -13.45
N HIS A 41 8.38 -8.63 -13.49
CA HIS A 41 7.61 -8.56 -14.71
C HIS A 41 8.21 -7.51 -15.67
N PRO A 42 8.58 -7.87 -16.92
CA PRO A 42 9.31 -6.98 -17.83
C PRO A 42 8.55 -5.69 -18.14
N GLU A 43 7.22 -5.73 -18.25
CA GLU A 43 6.40 -4.54 -18.50
C GLU A 43 6.28 -3.62 -17.27
N LEU A 44 6.43 -4.15 -16.05
CA LEU A 44 6.40 -3.34 -14.82
C LEU A 44 7.78 -2.79 -14.46
N ASN A 45 8.85 -3.43 -14.93
CA ASN A 45 10.24 -3.04 -14.68
C ASN A 45 10.80 -2.07 -15.74
N GLN A 46 10.00 -1.71 -16.75
CA GLN A 46 10.35 -0.74 -17.81
C GLN A 46 9.75 0.66 -17.58
N GLY A 47 8.97 0.86 -16.51
CA GLY A 47 8.43 2.16 -16.14
C GLY A 47 9.47 3.07 -15.46
N PRO A 48 9.13 4.35 -15.18
CA PRO A 48 9.98 5.26 -14.40
C PRO A 48 10.46 4.60 -13.11
N GLY A 49 11.70 4.88 -12.68
CA GLY A 49 12.38 4.22 -11.55
C GLY A 49 11.59 4.21 -10.23
N ALA A 50 10.59 5.08 -10.06
CA ALA A 50 9.66 5.05 -8.93
C ALA A 50 8.89 3.73 -8.78
N ILE A 51 8.33 3.16 -9.85
CA ILE A 51 7.47 1.96 -9.75
C ILE A 51 8.30 0.76 -9.26
N ALA A 52 9.50 0.59 -9.82
CA ALA A 52 10.43 -0.45 -9.39
C ALA A 52 10.87 -0.26 -7.93
N THR A 53 11.09 0.98 -7.50
CA THR A 53 11.48 1.31 -6.11
C THR A 53 10.34 1.02 -5.12
N ILE A 54 9.10 1.38 -5.46
CA ILE A 54 7.91 1.10 -4.64
C ILE A 54 7.68 -0.41 -4.52
N MET A 55 7.81 -1.16 -5.62
CA MET A 55 7.68 -2.62 -5.61
C MET A 55 8.76 -3.30 -4.78
N GLN A 56 10.01 -2.82 -4.85
CA GLN A 56 11.10 -3.28 -3.99
C GLN A 56 10.82 -3.02 -2.51
N GLY A 57 10.34 -1.82 -2.18
CA GLY A 57 9.93 -1.46 -0.82
C GLY A 57 8.81 -2.37 -0.30
N ALA A 58 7.79 -2.62 -1.11
CA ALA A 58 6.68 -3.51 -0.77
C ALA A 58 7.16 -4.95 -0.53
N GLN A 59 8.05 -5.47 -1.38
CA GLN A 59 8.62 -6.81 -1.21
C GLN A 59 9.40 -6.93 0.12
N LEU A 60 10.17 -5.90 0.48
CA LEU A 60 10.92 -5.86 1.74
C LEU A 60 9.98 -5.87 2.96
N ILE A 61 8.90 -5.09 2.92
CA ILE A 61 7.89 -5.07 3.99
C ILE A 61 7.24 -6.45 4.15
N VAL A 62 6.85 -7.08 3.03
CA VAL A 62 6.26 -8.43 3.04
C VAL A 62 7.24 -9.46 3.58
N LEU A 63 8.54 -9.33 3.29
CA LEU A 63 9.58 -10.21 3.84
C LEU A 63 9.70 -10.08 5.36
N ILE A 64 9.74 -8.85 5.88
CA ILE A 64 9.80 -8.59 7.33
C ILE A 64 8.55 -9.16 8.01
N PHE A 65 7.37 -8.91 7.44
CA PHE A 65 6.12 -9.46 7.92
C PHE A 65 6.12 -10.99 7.91
N ALA A 66 6.62 -11.62 6.84
CA ALA A 66 6.73 -13.06 6.73
C ALA A 66 7.59 -13.67 7.85
N ILE A 67 8.75 -13.09 8.15
CA ILE A 67 9.62 -13.59 9.23
C ILE A 67 8.90 -13.51 10.58
N PHE A 68 8.24 -12.39 10.86
CA PHE A 68 7.50 -12.19 12.11
C PHE A 68 6.32 -13.14 12.23
N PHE A 69 5.47 -13.22 11.20
CA PHE A 69 4.28 -14.05 11.19
C PHE A 69 4.62 -15.54 11.27
N LEU A 70 5.63 -16.02 10.53
CA LEU A 70 6.09 -17.40 10.62
C LEU A 70 6.66 -17.73 12.01
N SER A 71 7.40 -16.80 12.62
CA SER A 71 7.95 -16.94 13.98
C SER A 71 6.85 -17.02 15.06
N LEU A 72 5.79 -16.21 14.91
CA LEU A 72 4.62 -16.31 15.77
C LEU A 72 3.88 -17.64 15.57
N SER A 73 3.64 -18.02 14.32
CA SER A 73 2.89 -19.23 13.98
C SER A 73 3.59 -20.50 14.49
N ILE A 74 4.90 -20.63 14.28
CA ILE A 74 5.68 -21.76 14.82
C ILE A 74 5.70 -21.78 16.36
N ASN A 75 5.73 -20.61 17.01
CA ASN A 75 5.72 -20.53 18.47
C ASN A 75 4.37 -20.97 19.05
N ALA A 76 3.26 -20.54 18.45
CA ALA A 76 1.92 -20.99 18.82
C ALA A 76 1.81 -22.50 18.66
N PHE A 77 2.13 -23.02 17.47
CA PHE A 77 2.10 -24.46 17.17
C PHE A 77 2.93 -25.30 18.14
N LEU A 78 4.15 -24.87 18.45
CA LEU A 78 5.01 -25.61 19.37
C LEU A 78 4.57 -25.45 20.84
N THR A 79 3.88 -24.37 21.19
CA THR A 79 3.35 -24.15 22.54
C THR A 79 2.23 -25.14 22.86
N ASP A 80 1.34 -25.39 21.91
CA ASP A 80 0.26 -26.36 22.05
C ASP A 80 0.79 -27.79 22.28
N ARG A 81 1.99 -28.07 21.76
CA ARG A 81 2.64 -29.39 21.81
C ARG A 81 3.73 -29.52 22.89
N LYS A 82 3.87 -28.52 23.77
CA LYS A 82 4.88 -28.55 24.86
C LYS A 82 4.73 -29.77 25.76
N LYS A 83 3.49 -30.15 26.08
CA LYS A 83 3.19 -31.32 26.92
C LYS A 83 3.63 -32.62 26.24
N ASP A 84 3.40 -32.77 24.94
CA ASP A 84 3.83 -33.94 24.16
C ASP A 84 5.35 -34.09 24.19
N PHE A 85 6.07 -32.97 24.00
CA PHE A 85 7.52 -32.96 24.11
C PHE A 85 8.02 -33.27 25.52
N GLY A 86 7.31 -32.81 26.56
CA GLY A 86 7.58 -33.16 27.96
C GLY A 86 7.46 -34.66 28.22
N VAL A 87 6.39 -35.29 27.71
CA VAL A 87 6.17 -36.74 27.83
C VAL A 87 7.25 -37.54 27.09
N LEU A 88 7.65 -37.13 25.89
CA LEU A 88 8.76 -37.76 25.16
C LEU A 88 10.09 -37.69 25.92
N LEU A 89 10.39 -36.55 26.57
CA LEU A 89 11.59 -36.39 27.41
C LEU A 89 11.53 -37.28 28.66
N MET A 90 10.37 -37.40 29.31
CA MET A 90 10.19 -38.30 30.46
C MET A 90 10.36 -39.78 30.10
N MET A 91 10.00 -40.18 28.88
CA MET A 91 10.25 -41.54 28.35
C MET A 91 11.72 -41.79 27.96
N GLY A 92 12.62 -40.85 28.22
CA GLY A 92 14.07 -41.01 27.99
C GLY A 92 14.57 -40.54 26.63
N MET A 93 13.76 -39.79 25.85
CA MET A 93 14.24 -39.20 24.60
C MET A 93 15.32 -38.15 24.90
N SER A 94 16.46 -38.22 24.20
CA SER A 94 17.51 -37.20 24.36
C SER A 94 17.05 -35.83 23.82
N LYS A 95 17.50 -34.74 24.47
CA LYS A 95 17.24 -33.38 23.98
C LYS A 95 17.73 -33.16 22.53
N ARG A 96 18.79 -33.86 22.11
CA ARG A 96 19.31 -33.79 20.73
C ARG A 96 18.35 -34.44 19.73
N SER A 97 17.82 -35.62 20.07
CA SER A 97 16.83 -36.33 19.25
C SER A 97 15.54 -35.53 19.12
N LEU A 98 15.09 -34.90 20.21
CA LEU A 98 13.91 -34.03 20.19
C LEU A 98 14.12 -32.80 19.29
N ARG A 99 15.28 -32.14 19.34
CA ARG A 99 15.59 -31.04 18.39
C ARG A 99 15.56 -31.49 16.93
N GLN A 100 16.10 -32.67 16.64
CA GLN A 100 16.09 -33.22 15.28
C GLN A 100 14.67 -33.55 14.83
N LEU A 101 13.84 -34.10 15.73
CA LEU A 101 12.43 -34.37 15.46
C LEU A 101 11.68 -33.08 15.07
N ILE A 102 11.81 -32.02 15.88
CA ILE A 102 11.18 -30.72 15.62
C ILE A 102 11.68 -30.14 14.29
N LEU A 103 12.98 -30.26 13.99
CA LEU A 103 13.54 -29.79 12.72
C LEU A 103 12.95 -30.53 11.52
N PHE A 104 12.88 -31.86 11.58
CA PHE A 104 12.31 -32.66 10.49
C PHE A 104 10.82 -32.39 10.26
N GLU A 105 10.03 -32.26 11.34
CA GLU A 105 8.61 -31.92 11.22
C GLU A 105 8.41 -30.55 10.57
N ASN A 106 9.14 -29.52 11.02
CA ASN A 106 9.03 -28.18 10.45
C ASN A 106 9.55 -28.11 9.01
N MET A 107 10.63 -28.82 8.68
CA MET A 107 11.14 -28.87 7.30
C MET A 107 10.13 -29.55 6.36
N LEU A 108 9.48 -30.62 6.78
CA LEU A 108 8.49 -31.31 5.96
C LEU A 108 7.25 -30.43 5.72
N LEU A 109 6.77 -29.74 6.74
CA LEU A 109 5.66 -28.78 6.61
C LEU A 109 6.06 -27.57 5.76
N GLY A 110 7.26 -27.03 5.96
CA GLY A 110 7.78 -25.90 5.19
C GLY A 110 7.95 -26.22 3.72
N LEU A 111 8.53 -27.38 3.37
CA LEU A 111 8.72 -27.80 1.97
C LEU A 111 7.40 -28.05 1.24
N THR A 112 6.44 -28.70 1.91
CA THR A 112 5.10 -28.90 1.33
C THR A 112 4.34 -27.58 1.17
N ALA A 113 4.43 -26.69 2.16
CA ALA A 113 3.86 -25.37 2.09
C ALA A 113 4.49 -24.51 0.98
N LEU A 114 5.79 -24.66 0.75
CA LEU A 114 6.53 -23.96 -0.29
C LEU A 114 6.05 -24.37 -1.69
N GLY A 115 5.88 -25.68 -1.92
CA GLY A 115 5.34 -26.19 -3.19
C GLY A 115 3.91 -25.72 -3.45
N VAL A 116 3.04 -25.80 -2.44
CA VAL A 116 1.63 -25.37 -2.58
C VAL A 116 1.52 -23.84 -2.70
N GLY A 117 2.29 -23.08 -1.93
CA GLY A 117 2.29 -21.61 -1.96
C GLY A 117 2.73 -21.06 -3.31
N ILE A 118 3.79 -21.63 -3.92
CA ILE A 118 4.22 -21.27 -5.28
C ILE A 118 3.19 -21.71 -6.31
N GLY A 119 2.62 -22.92 -6.19
CA GLY A 119 1.58 -23.41 -7.10
C GLY A 119 0.35 -22.50 -7.12
N LEU A 120 -0.16 -22.11 -5.94
CA LEU A 120 -1.23 -21.12 -5.83
C LEU A 120 -0.78 -19.76 -6.37
N GLY A 121 0.45 -19.35 -6.07
CA GLY A 121 1.02 -18.09 -6.53
C GLY A 121 1.10 -17.96 -8.05
N LEU A 122 1.39 -19.05 -8.76
CA LEU A 122 1.39 -19.07 -10.23
C LEU A 122 -0.02 -18.92 -10.81
N ILE A 123 -1.01 -19.58 -10.20
CA ILE A 123 -2.41 -19.52 -10.64
C ILE A 123 -3.00 -18.13 -10.38
N PHE A 124 -2.90 -17.65 -9.14
CA PHE A 124 -3.46 -16.35 -8.75
C PHE A 124 -2.61 -15.17 -9.23
N GLY A 125 -1.29 -15.32 -9.35
CA GLY A 125 -0.43 -14.27 -9.89
C GLY A 125 -0.81 -13.92 -11.33
N HIS A 126 -1.09 -14.94 -12.15
CA HIS A 126 -1.64 -14.71 -13.50
C HIS A 126 -3.03 -14.06 -13.46
N LEU A 127 -3.91 -14.52 -12.57
CA LEU A 127 -5.24 -13.94 -12.39
C LEU A 127 -5.17 -12.45 -11.99
N LEU A 128 -4.25 -12.08 -11.11
CA LEU A 128 -4.07 -10.69 -10.65
C LEU A 128 -3.58 -9.79 -11.79
N ILE A 129 -2.61 -10.25 -12.59
CA ILE A 129 -2.12 -9.51 -13.75
C ILE A 129 -3.23 -9.35 -14.80
N LEU A 130 -4.02 -10.39 -15.08
CA LEU A 130 -5.18 -10.31 -15.98
C LEU A 130 -6.24 -9.34 -15.45
N MET A 131 -6.52 -9.37 -14.14
CA MET A 131 -7.44 -8.43 -13.50
C MET A 131 -6.93 -6.99 -13.63
N MET A 132 -5.64 -6.77 -13.40
CA MET A 132 -5.00 -5.47 -13.55
C MET A 132 -5.05 -4.99 -15.01
N GLY A 133 -4.71 -5.84 -15.98
CA GLY A 133 -4.80 -5.55 -17.41
C GLY A 133 -6.23 -5.24 -17.85
N TYR A 134 -7.22 -5.92 -17.28
CA TYR A 134 -8.63 -5.63 -17.52
C TYR A 134 -9.06 -4.27 -16.96
N ILE A 135 -8.60 -3.92 -15.74
CA ILE A 135 -8.88 -2.62 -15.11
C ILE A 135 -8.25 -1.47 -15.92
N ILE A 136 -6.98 -1.63 -16.34
CA ILE A 136 -6.22 -0.60 -17.05
C ILE A 136 -6.49 -0.62 -18.57
N ARG A 137 -7.23 -1.63 -19.07
CA ARG A 137 -7.53 -1.84 -20.50
C ARG A 137 -6.30 -1.81 -21.42
N VAL A 138 -5.19 -2.36 -20.93
CA VAL A 138 -4.01 -2.60 -21.76
C VAL A 138 -4.24 -3.89 -22.53
N SER A 139 -4.12 -3.83 -23.85
CA SER A 139 -4.22 -4.98 -24.75
C SER A 139 -3.11 -6.00 -24.43
N GLU A 140 -3.54 -7.23 -24.12
CA GLU A 140 -2.73 -8.46 -24.08
C GLU A 140 -1.44 -8.39 -23.26
N ILE A 141 -1.56 -8.43 -21.93
CA ILE A 141 -0.38 -8.71 -21.09
C ILE A 141 0.09 -10.14 -21.38
N THR A 142 1.26 -10.25 -22.02
CA THR A 142 1.82 -11.54 -22.40
C THR A 142 2.27 -12.29 -21.16
N TYR A 143 1.84 -13.56 -21.00
CA TYR A 143 2.25 -14.37 -19.85
C TYR A 143 3.76 -14.60 -19.85
N HIS A 144 4.46 -14.00 -18.89
CA HIS A 144 5.87 -14.26 -18.65
C HIS A 144 6.04 -15.27 -17.51
N PHE A 145 6.69 -16.40 -17.80
CA PHE A 145 6.96 -17.42 -16.78
C PHE A 145 8.03 -16.92 -15.78
N PRO A 146 7.68 -16.73 -14.49
CA PRO A 146 8.54 -16.01 -13.54
C PRO A 146 9.61 -16.93 -12.92
N ALA A 147 10.55 -17.42 -13.72
CA ALA A 147 11.59 -18.34 -13.26
C ALA A 147 12.46 -17.74 -12.13
N MET A 148 12.82 -16.46 -12.23
CA MET A 148 13.62 -15.77 -11.22
C MET A 148 12.88 -15.66 -9.88
N SER A 149 11.59 -15.31 -9.89
CA SER A 149 10.77 -15.21 -8.68
C SER A 149 10.63 -16.56 -7.97
N ILE A 150 10.56 -17.67 -8.72
CA ILE A 150 10.56 -19.02 -8.14
C ILE A 150 11.88 -19.29 -7.42
N ILE A 151 13.02 -19.04 -8.06
CA ILE A 151 14.35 -19.31 -7.47
C ILE A 151 14.55 -18.50 -6.19
N ILE A 152 14.21 -17.21 -6.22
CA ILE A 152 14.34 -16.31 -5.06
C ILE A 152 13.45 -16.78 -3.92
N THR A 153 12.18 -17.11 -4.20
CA THR A 153 11.24 -17.59 -3.19
C THR A 153 11.68 -18.91 -2.58
N VAL A 154 12.11 -19.87 -3.41
CA VAL A 154 12.62 -21.18 -2.95
C VAL A 154 13.84 -21.00 -2.05
N SER A 155 14.82 -20.21 -2.48
CA SER A 155 16.07 -19.97 -1.75
C SER A 155 15.80 -19.29 -0.39
N LEU A 156 15.02 -18.21 -0.41
CA LEU A 156 14.76 -17.39 0.76
C LEU A 156 13.90 -18.12 1.80
N PHE A 157 12.79 -18.74 1.40
CA PHE A 157 11.93 -19.45 2.34
C PHE A 157 12.56 -20.75 2.86
N SER A 158 13.37 -21.43 2.07
CA SER A 158 14.15 -22.58 2.57
C SER A 158 15.10 -22.15 3.70
N LEU A 159 15.78 -21.01 3.54
CA LEU A 159 16.64 -20.44 4.57
C LEU A 159 15.83 -20.00 5.80
N ILE A 160 14.71 -19.31 5.62
CA ILE A 160 13.85 -18.85 6.72
C ILE A 160 13.31 -20.03 7.51
N PHE A 161 12.74 -21.04 6.85
CA PHE A 161 12.23 -22.23 7.54
C PHE A 161 13.33 -22.95 8.31
N LEU A 162 14.55 -23.03 7.75
CA LEU A 162 15.69 -23.66 8.41
C LEU A 162 16.09 -22.88 9.69
N LEU A 163 16.22 -21.56 9.58
CA LEU A 163 16.56 -20.70 10.70
C LEU A 163 15.50 -20.77 11.80
N LEU A 164 14.22 -20.65 11.45
CA LEU A 164 13.11 -20.71 12.40
C LEU A 164 13.05 -22.08 13.10
N ALA A 165 13.17 -23.18 12.36
CA ALA A 165 13.17 -24.52 12.94
C ALA A 165 14.32 -24.72 13.94
N VAL A 166 15.52 -24.22 13.61
CA VAL A 166 16.70 -24.32 14.49
C VAL A 166 16.54 -23.45 15.75
N VAL A 167 16.13 -22.19 15.60
CA VAL A 167 15.98 -21.25 16.72
C VAL A 167 14.91 -21.77 17.70
N GLN A 168 13.75 -22.17 17.18
CA GLN A 168 12.62 -22.58 18.00
C GLN A 168 12.84 -23.97 18.63
N GLY A 169 13.44 -24.91 17.89
CA GLY A 169 13.84 -26.20 18.45
C GLY A 169 14.86 -26.06 19.60
N ARG A 170 15.79 -25.10 19.49
CA ARG A 170 16.71 -24.78 20.60
C ARG A 170 15.98 -24.15 21.78
N ARG A 171 15.04 -23.24 21.56
CA ARG A 171 14.28 -22.56 22.62
C ARG A 171 13.51 -23.55 23.50
N ILE A 172 12.82 -24.52 22.89
CA ILE A 172 12.02 -25.52 23.62
C ILE A 172 12.89 -26.47 24.42
N THR A 173 13.96 -26.99 23.81
CA THR A 173 14.83 -27.98 24.49
C THR A 173 15.68 -27.40 25.61
N LYS A 174 15.77 -26.07 25.72
CA LYS A 174 16.36 -25.37 26.86
C LYS A 174 15.42 -25.32 28.08
N GLN A 175 14.11 -25.45 27.90
CA GLN A 175 13.15 -25.43 29.02
C GLN A 175 13.30 -26.70 29.87
N SER A 176 12.98 -26.59 31.17
CA SER A 176 12.97 -27.75 32.05
C SER A 176 11.75 -28.65 31.75
N ILE A 177 11.83 -29.93 32.11
CA ILE A 177 10.68 -30.85 31.96
C ILE A 177 9.48 -30.33 32.78
N TYR A 178 9.77 -29.72 33.94
CA TYR A 178 8.76 -29.08 34.78
C TYR A 178 8.03 -27.95 34.02
N ASP A 179 8.76 -27.06 33.36
CA ASP A 179 8.15 -25.95 32.60
C ASP A 179 7.34 -26.43 31.39
N LEU A 180 7.73 -27.55 30.77
CA LEU A 180 7.00 -28.16 29.65
C LEU A 180 5.69 -28.83 30.11
N MET A 181 5.63 -29.29 31.36
CA MET A 181 4.48 -29.98 31.94
C MET A 181 3.57 -29.07 32.76
N ARG A 182 4.05 -27.88 33.16
CA ARG A 182 3.29 -26.92 33.97
C ARG A 182 2.09 -26.42 33.18
N VAL A 183 0.90 -26.58 33.76
CA VAL A 183 -0.31 -25.88 33.31
C VAL A 183 -0.28 -24.51 33.99
N ASP A 184 -0.28 -23.43 33.20
CA ASP A 184 -0.42 -22.07 33.74
C ASP A 184 -1.79 -21.93 34.41
N THR A 185 -1.86 -22.28 35.70
CA THR A 185 -2.95 -21.91 36.57
C THR A 185 -2.77 -20.42 36.86
N ASN A 186 -3.26 -19.57 35.94
CA ASN A 186 -3.30 -18.12 36.15
C ASN A 186 -4.07 -17.85 37.44
N GLU A 187 -3.33 -17.55 38.51
CA GLU A 187 -3.88 -17.04 39.76
C GLU A 187 -4.69 -15.77 39.46
N TYR A 188 -5.72 -15.53 40.27
CA TYR A 188 -6.55 -14.32 40.23
C TYR A 188 -5.70 -13.08 40.52
N GLU A 189 -4.83 -12.69 39.60
CA GLU A 189 -4.00 -11.51 39.74
C GLU A 189 -4.94 -10.32 39.65
N GLN A 190 -4.94 -9.51 40.71
CA GLN A 190 -5.87 -8.41 40.81
C GLN A 190 -5.70 -7.51 39.59
N VAL A 191 -6.81 -7.27 38.91
CA VAL A 191 -6.85 -6.50 37.68
C VAL A 191 -6.54 -5.03 37.99
N ILE A 192 -5.26 -4.65 37.94
CA ILE A 192 -4.80 -3.28 38.15
C ILE A 192 -5.16 -2.44 36.92
N TYR A 193 -5.77 -1.28 37.15
CA TYR A 193 -6.09 -0.29 36.12
C TYR A 193 -5.83 1.13 36.64
N SER A 194 -5.51 2.05 35.74
CA SER A 194 -5.34 3.46 36.06
C SER A 194 -6.44 4.32 35.43
N LYS A 195 -7.17 5.07 36.27
CA LYS A 195 -8.25 5.97 35.84
C LYS A 195 -7.80 7.02 34.81
N PRO A 196 -6.70 7.79 35.02
CA PRO A 196 -6.26 8.77 34.02
C PRO A 196 -5.90 8.12 32.68
N LEU A 197 -5.28 6.93 32.69
CA LEU A 197 -4.96 6.20 31.45
C LEU A 197 -6.21 5.66 30.74
N ALA A 198 -7.25 5.27 31.49
CA ALA A 198 -8.53 4.86 30.91
C ALA A 198 -9.21 6.02 30.18
N TYR A 199 -9.22 7.23 30.77
CA TYR A 199 -9.74 8.42 30.10
C TYR A 199 -8.88 8.85 28.92
N SER A 200 -7.55 8.81 29.05
CA SER A 200 -6.66 9.18 27.93
C SER A 200 -6.84 8.27 26.72
N GLY A 201 -7.12 6.98 26.91
CA GLY A 201 -7.43 6.07 25.80
C GLY A 201 -8.67 6.48 24.99
N VAL A 202 -9.75 6.85 25.69
CA VAL A 202 -10.98 7.35 25.04
C VAL A 202 -10.75 8.69 24.37
N ILE A 203 -10.06 9.61 25.05
CA ILE A 203 -9.73 10.93 24.51
C ILE A 203 -8.90 10.78 23.23
N SER A 204 -7.88 9.91 23.23
CA SER A 204 -7.03 9.62 22.07
C SER A 204 -7.81 9.13 20.86
N LEU A 205 -8.80 8.25 21.06
CA LEU A 205 -9.66 7.76 19.98
C LEU A 205 -10.59 8.86 19.46
N VAL A 206 -11.21 9.62 20.36
CA VAL A 206 -12.12 10.71 19.98
C VAL A 206 -11.36 11.82 19.25
N SER A 207 -10.19 12.22 19.74
CA SER A 207 -9.36 13.21 19.06
C SER A 207 -8.87 12.71 17.71
N GLY A 208 -8.49 11.43 17.59
CA GLY A 208 -8.09 10.85 16.31
C GLY A 208 -9.23 10.90 15.28
N TYR A 209 -10.45 10.58 15.71
CA TYR A 209 -11.65 10.67 14.86
C TYR A 209 -11.98 12.11 14.46
N LEU A 210 -11.87 13.07 15.38
CA LEU A 210 -12.12 14.48 15.11
C LEU A 210 -11.09 15.08 14.15
N ILE A 211 -9.80 14.77 14.34
CA ILE A 211 -8.73 15.24 13.44
C ILE A 211 -8.91 14.63 12.04
N ALA A 212 -9.26 13.34 11.93
CA ALA A 212 -9.52 12.70 10.65
C ALA A 212 -10.70 13.31 9.87
N ASN A 213 -11.67 13.90 10.58
CA ASN A 213 -12.85 14.53 9.98
C ASN A 213 -12.79 16.07 10.03
N ILE A 214 -11.60 16.64 10.22
CA ILE A 214 -11.46 18.09 10.44
C ILE A 214 -11.98 18.92 9.26
N SER A 215 -11.81 18.42 8.03
CA SER A 215 -12.33 19.05 6.81
C SER A 215 -13.87 19.12 6.78
N LEU A 216 -14.51 18.00 7.12
CA LEU A 216 -15.97 17.90 7.21
C LEU A 216 -16.50 18.82 8.32
N ILE A 217 -15.84 18.83 9.48
CA ILE A 217 -16.17 19.71 10.59
C ILE A 217 -16.06 21.18 10.15
N ASN A 218 -14.98 21.57 9.44
CA ASN A 218 -14.81 22.93 8.93
C ASN A 218 -15.95 23.33 7.99
N ARG A 219 -16.37 22.42 7.11
CA ARG A 219 -17.52 22.65 6.21
C ARG A 219 -18.84 22.82 6.95
N LEU A 220 -19.07 22.05 8.03
CA LEU A 220 -20.28 22.16 8.85
C LEU A 220 -20.35 23.46 9.66
N PHE A 221 -19.22 24.00 10.10
CA PHE A 221 -19.15 25.22 10.91
C PHE A 221 -18.89 26.50 10.09
N GLY A 222 -19.07 26.45 8.76
CA GLY A 222 -19.08 27.64 7.92
C GLY A 222 -17.73 28.06 7.33
N GLY A 223 -16.72 27.19 7.33
CA GLY A 223 -15.52 27.30 6.47
C GLY A 223 -14.58 28.49 6.73
N GLN A 224 -14.70 29.20 7.86
CA GLN A 224 -13.96 30.45 8.11
C GLN A 224 -12.69 30.29 8.96
N ILE A 225 -12.25 29.06 9.23
CA ILE A 225 -11.15 28.83 10.17
C ILE A 225 -9.83 28.60 9.41
N ALA A 226 -9.08 29.67 9.20
CA ALA A 226 -7.83 29.68 8.42
C ALA A 226 -6.75 28.69 8.90
N TRP A 227 -6.68 28.37 10.20
CA TRP A 227 -5.72 27.39 10.71
C TRP A 227 -6.08 25.93 10.37
N ILE A 228 -7.35 25.64 10.03
CA ILE A 228 -7.78 24.29 9.64
C ILE A 228 -7.32 23.98 8.21
N GLN A 229 -7.39 24.95 7.29
CA GLN A 229 -6.93 24.79 5.91
C GLN A 229 -5.43 24.51 5.84
N ARG A 230 -4.63 25.19 6.68
CA ARG A 230 -3.19 24.90 6.83
C ARG A 230 -2.92 23.48 7.35
N MET A 231 -3.80 22.94 8.22
CA MET A 231 -3.64 21.60 8.78
C MET A 231 -3.91 20.46 7.78
N GLU A 232 -4.73 20.70 6.75
CA GLU A 232 -5.08 19.69 5.75
C GLU A 232 -3.89 19.29 4.86
N HIS A 233 -2.94 20.19 4.61
CA HIS A 233 -1.76 19.93 3.77
C HIS A 233 -0.58 19.25 4.48
N PHE A 234 -0.66 18.99 5.79
CA PHE A 234 0.44 18.31 6.49
C PHE A 234 0.35 16.78 6.31
N THR A 235 1.17 16.22 5.44
CA THR A 235 1.30 14.76 5.23
C THR A 235 1.56 14.00 6.55
N GLU A 236 2.34 14.59 7.46
CA GLU A 236 2.66 14.06 8.79
C GLU A 236 1.44 13.87 9.71
N LEU A 237 0.33 14.56 9.44
CA LEU A 237 -0.91 14.47 10.23
C LEU A 237 -1.49 13.04 10.19
N HIS A 238 -1.33 12.32 9.08
CA HIS A 238 -1.83 10.95 8.90
C HIS A 238 -1.12 9.96 9.84
N LEU A 239 0.19 10.11 10.04
CA LEU A 239 0.97 9.30 10.98
C LEU A 239 0.53 9.57 12.42
N VAL A 240 0.26 10.83 12.76
CA VAL A 240 -0.25 11.22 14.08
C VAL A 240 -1.61 10.57 14.35
N ILE A 241 -2.55 10.60 13.38
CA ILE A 241 -3.86 9.95 13.51
C ILE A 241 -3.70 8.44 13.75
N GLY A 242 -2.88 7.77 12.93
CA GLY A 242 -2.61 6.33 13.07
C GLY A 242 -2.03 5.98 14.45
N GLY A 243 -1.10 6.80 14.95
CA GLY A 243 -0.53 6.66 16.29
C GLY A 243 -1.56 6.84 17.40
N LEU A 244 -2.38 7.90 17.32
CA LEU A 244 -3.43 8.21 18.29
C LEU A 244 -4.50 7.12 18.38
N VAL A 245 -4.90 6.56 17.24
CA VAL A 245 -5.86 5.46 17.17
C VAL A 245 -5.26 4.17 17.72
N THR A 246 -4.01 3.84 17.38
CA THR A 246 -3.35 2.61 17.85
C THR A 246 -3.11 2.65 19.36
N ILE A 247 -2.59 3.76 19.89
CA ILE A 247 -2.39 3.95 21.34
C ILE A 247 -3.74 3.98 22.06
N GLY A 248 -4.72 4.69 21.51
CA GLY A 248 -6.07 4.77 22.05
C GLY A 248 -6.74 3.40 22.15
N MET A 249 -6.62 2.57 21.11
CA MET A 249 -7.14 1.20 21.10
C MET A 249 -6.45 0.31 22.13
N PHE A 250 -5.11 0.40 22.25
CA PHE A 250 -4.38 -0.35 23.26
C PHE A 250 -4.82 0.02 24.69
N LEU A 251 -4.93 1.31 25.00
CA LEU A 251 -5.41 1.79 26.30
C LEU A 251 -6.87 1.43 26.54
N LEU A 252 -7.69 1.38 25.49
CA LEU A 252 -9.09 0.99 25.58
C LEU A 252 -9.23 -0.46 26.07
N PHE A 253 -8.49 -1.40 25.48
CA PHE A 253 -8.49 -2.80 25.91
C PHE A 253 -7.75 -3.03 27.22
N SER A 254 -6.59 -2.39 27.41
CA SER A 254 -5.72 -2.65 28.56
C SER A 254 -6.15 -1.94 29.84
N GLN A 255 -6.89 -0.82 29.75
CA GLN A 255 -7.26 0.04 30.89
C GLN A 255 -8.76 0.35 30.95
N PHE A 256 -9.35 0.90 29.89
CA PHE A 256 -10.72 1.41 29.91
C PHE A 256 -11.74 0.30 30.22
N PHE A 257 -11.67 -0.86 29.56
CA PHE A 257 -12.63 -1.92 29.83
C PHE A 257 -12.56 -2.44 31.26
N LYS A 258 -11.37 -2.51 31.87
CA LYS A 258 -11.22 -2.89 33.28
C LYS A 258 -11.89 -1.88 34.21
N TYR A 259 -11.72 -0.58 33.93
CA TYR A 259 -12.38 0.50 34.66
C TYR A 259 -13.91 0.43 34.48
N PHE A 260 -14.38 0.28 33.24
CA PHE A 260 -15.79 0.17 32.91
C PHE A 260 -16.48 -0.99 33.63
N MET A 261 -15.84 -2.16 33.69
CA MET A 261 -16.34 -3.30 34.45
C MET A 261 -16.44 -3.00 35.95
N ASP A 262 -15.52 -2.21 36.52
CA ASP A 262 -15.61 -1.78 37.92
C ASP A 262 -16.75 -0.78 38.16
N VAL A 263 -17.02 0.11 37.20
CA VAL A 263 -18.16 1.04 37.22
C VAL A 263 -19.49 0.26 37.20
N LEU A 264 -19.63 -0.73 36.31
CA LEU A 264 -20.81 -1.60 36.27
C LEU A 264 -21.01 -2.36 37.58
N ARG A 265 -19.93 -2.86 38.18
CA ARG A 265 -19.95 -3.55 39.48
C ARG A 265 -20.41 -2.64 40.63
N ARG A 266 -20.09 -1.35 40.60
CA ARG A 266 -20.46 -0.38 41.65
C ARG A 266 -21.96 -0.10 41.69
N ASN A 267 -22.66 -0.25 40.56
CA ASN A 267 -24.10 -0.07 40.51
C ASN A 267 -24.82 -1.27 41.13
N LYS A 268 -25.09 -1.22 42.43
CA LYS A 268 -25.72 -2.31 43.19
C LYS A 268 -27.07 -2.76 42.62
N LEU A 269 -27.87 -1.82 42.09
CA LEU A 269 -29.17 -2.12 41.47
C LEU A 269 -29.02 -3.01 40.24
N PHE A 270 -27.99 -2.76 39.43
CA PHE A 270 -27.70 -3.56 38.24
C PHE A 270 -26.96 -4.87 38.59
N TYR A 271 -25.96 -4.81 39.48
CA TYR A 271 -25.09 -5.94 39.81
C TYR A 271 -25.84 -7.09 40.49
N PHE A 272 -26.77 -6.78 41.41
CA PHE A 272 -27.55 -7.79 42.13
C PHE A 272 -28.84 -8.20 41.40
N SER A 273 -29.05 -7.73 40.18
CA SER A 273 -30.20 -8.14 39.37
C SER A 273 -29.89 -9.42 38.60
N GLY A 274 -30.65 -10.49 38.86
CA GLY A 274 -30.56 -11.75 38.12
C GLY A 274 -29.16 -12.39 38.14
N LEU A 275 -28.66 -12.72 36.95
CA LEU A 275 -27.35 -13.38 36.74
C LEU A 275 -26.20 -12.40 36.48
N ASN A 276 -26.44 -11.09 36.63
CA ASN A 276 -25.48 -10.06 36.25
C ASN A 276 -24.17 -10.17 37.03
N ALA A 277 -24.21 -10.53 38.31
CA ALA A 277 -23.01 -10.73 39.13
C ALA A 277 -22.07 -11.82 38.56
N LEU A 278 -22.63 -12.91 38.05
CA LEU A 278 -21.87 -14.03 37.48
C LEU A 278 -21.22 -13.60 36.16
N TRP A 279 -22.01 -13.05 35.24
CA TRP A 279 -21.50 -12.62 33.94
C TRP A 279 -20.50 -11.45 34.05
N ILE A 280 -20.69 -10.51 34.97
CA ILE A 280 -19.74 -9.41 35.22
C ILE A 280 -18.38 -9.95 35.71
N ALA A 281 -18.40 -10.93 36.62
CA ALA A 281 -17.16 -11.54 37.11
C ALA A 281 -16.42 -12.29 36.00
N GLU A 282 -17.14 -13.07 35.21
CA GLU A 282 -16.59 -13.82 34.09
C GLU A 282 -16.08 -12.92 32.96
N LEU A 283 -16.85 -11.91 32.57
CA LEU A 283 -16.45 -10.95 31.55
C LEU A 283 -15.24 -10.14 31.99
N LYS A 284 -15.20 -9.68 33.25
CA LYS A 284 -14.03 -8.98 33.80
C LYS A 284 -12.77 -9.85 33.74
N TYR A 285 -12.88 -11.13 34.10
CA TYR A 285 -11.78 -12.07 34.01
C TYR A 285 -11.28 -12.19 32.56
N ARG A 286 -12.17 -12.50 31.60
CA ARG A 286 -11.82 -12.67 30.19
C ARG A 286 -11.22 -11.41 29.56
N LEU A 287 -11.77 -10.23 29.87
CA LEU A 287 -11.24 -8.94 29.39
C LEU A 287 -9.86 -8.65 29.99
N SER A 288 -9.62 -9.02 31.25
CA SER A 288 -8.35 -8.76 31.92
C SER A 288 -7.22 -9.68 31.49
N SER A 289 -7.51 -10.97 31.27
CA SER A 289 -6.52 -11.98 30.89
C SER A 289 -6.16 -11.90 29.41
N ASN A 290 -7.09 -11.48 28.55
CA ASN A 290 -6.91 -11.49 27.09
C ASN A 290 -6.89 -10.08 26.46
N ALA A 291 -6.70 -9.02 27.25
CA ALA A 291 -6.71 -7.63 26.74
C ALA A 291 -5.76 -7.40 25.55
N VAL A 292 -4.54 -7.96 25.61
CA VAL A 292 -3.55 -7.83 24.52
C VAL A 292 -4.03 -8.55 23.27
N THR A 293 -4.54 -9.78 23.41
CA THR A 293 -5.06 -10.56 22.28
C THR A 293 -6.24 -9.86 21.61
N MET A 294 -7.15 -9.26 22.41
CA MET A 294 -8.28 -8.49 21.88
C MET A 294 -7.81 -7.22 21.15
N PHE A 295 -6.84 -6.50 21.70
CA PHE A 295 -6.22 -5.35 21.02
C PHE A 295 -5.61 -5.76 19.68
N VAL A 296 -4.80 -6.83 19.64
CA VAL A 296 -4.19 -7.32 18.40
C VAL A 296 -5.26 -7.71 17.38
N ALA A 297 -6.30 -8.43 17.80
CA ALA A 297 -7.40 -8.80 16.91
C ALA A 297 -8.12 -7.58 16.33
N ALA A 298 -8.41 -6.58 17.17
CA ALA A 298 -9.08 -5.37 16.73
C ALA A 298 -8.20 -4.48 15.83
N LEU A 299 -6.89 -4.40 16.11
CA LEU A 299 -5.92 -3.69 15.27
C LEU A 299 -5.83 -4.30 13.88
N LEU A 300 -5.76 -5.64 13.79
CA LEU A 300 -5.73 -6.36 12.51
C LEU A 300 -7.01 -6.12 11.70
N LEU A 301 -8.17 -6.15 12.37
CA LEU A 301 -9.45 -5.87 11.71
C LEU A 301 -9.54 -4.42 11.21
N SER A 302 -9.12 -3.46 12.03
CA SER A 302 -9.06 -2.04 11.65
C SER A 302 -8.15 -1.83 10.44
N SER A 303 -6.95 -2.42 10.44
CA SER A 303 -6.03 -2.36 9.32
C SER A 303 -6.64 -2.92 8.04
N ALA A 304 -7.35 -4.05 8.11
CA ALA A 304 -8.02 -4.62 6.94
C ALA A 304 -9.10 -3.68 6.37
N PHE A 305 -9.89 -3.03 7.23
CA PHE A 305 -10.88 -2.04 6.79
C PHE A 305 -10.22 -0.80 6.19
N VAL A 306 -9.18 -0.25 6.82
CA VAL A 306 -8.47 0.93 6.32
C VAL A 306 -7.86 0.65 4.94
N THR A 307 -7.21 -0.51 4.75
CA THR A 307 -6.66 -0.86 3.43
C THR A 307 -7.76 -1.05 2.39
N THR A 308 -8.88 -1.71 2.73
CA THR A 308 -9.99 -1.94 1.79
C THR A 308 -10.64 -0.62 1.37
N ILE A 309 -10.94 0.27 2.33
CA ILE A 309 -11.52 1.58 2.06
C ILE A 309 -10.52 2.44 1.30
N GLY A 310 -9.23 2.40 1.66
CA GLY A 310 -8.17 3.12 0.96
C GLY A 310 -8.04 2.70 -0.49
N THR A 311 -8.12 1.40 -0.81
CA THR A 311 -8.11 0.92 -2.20
C THR A 311 -9.33 1.42 -2.98
N ILE A 312 -10.53 1.36 -2.38
CA ILE A 312 -11.75 1.86 -3.03
C ILE A 312 -11.66 3.38 -3.26
N SER A 313 -11.16 4.13 -2.26
CA SER A 313 -10.97 5.58 -2.35
C SER A 313 -9.99 5.93 -3.44
N LEU A 314 -8.83 5.27 -3.48
CA LEU A 314 -7.81 5.51 -4.50
C LEU A 314 -8.39 5.28 -5.90
N ILE A 315 -9.07 4.14 -6.11
CA ILE A 315 -9.73 3.85 -7.40
C ILE A 315 -10.76 4.93 -7.75
N ALA A 316 -11.51 5.44 -6.77
CA ALA A 316 -12.54 6.45 -6.99
C ALA A 316 -11.97 7.86 -7.26
N THR A 317 -10.81 8.22 -6.70
CA THR A 317 -10.19 9.55 -6.85
C THR A 317 -9.17 9.62 -7.98
N THR A 318 -8.67 8.49 -8.48
CA THR A 318 -7.65 8.46 -9.53
C THR A 318 -8.07 9.25 -10.79
N GLU A 319 -9.35 9.24 -11.18
CA GLU A 319 -9.80 9.98 -12.37
C GLU A 319 -9.71 11.50 -12.18
N ASP A 320 -10.04 11.98 -10.98
CA ASP A 320 -9.98 13.40 -10.62
C ASP A 320 -8.51 13.82 -10.46
N GLU A 321 -7.70 13.05 -9.72
CA GLU A 321 -6.26 13.30 -9.54
C GLU A 321 -5.51 13.33 -10.89
N VAL A 322 -5.75 12.34 -11.76
CA VAL A 322 -5.13 12.29 -13.10
C VAL A 322 -5.61 13.44 -13.99
N SER A 323 -6.87 13.87 -13.84
CA SER A 323 -7.39 15.01 -14.62
C SER A 323 -6.83 16.35 -14.18
N GLU A 324 -6.51 16.50 -12.89
CA GLU A 324 -5.84 17.68 -12.34
C GLU A 324 -4.35 17.71 -12.73
N GLU A 325 -3.65 16.56 -12.69
CA GLU A 325 -2.23 16.49 -13.07
C GLU A 325 -1.98 16.49 -14.59
N MET A 326 -2.98 16.10 -15.39
CA MET A 326 -2.90 16.06 -16.86
C MET A 326 -4.11 16.74 -17.52
N PRO A 327 -4.09 18.08 -17.66
CA PRO A 327 -5.22 18.83 -18.21
C PRO A 327 -5.47 18.55 -19.71
N TYR A 328 -4.45 18.07 -20.44
CA TYR A 328 -4.49 17.78 -21.87
C TYR A 328 -4.81 16.32 -22.21
N ASP A 329 -5.56 16.11 -23.30
CA ASP A 329 -6.01 14.78 -23.71
C ASP A 329 -4.87 13.92 -24.25
N LEU A 330 -3.86 14.54 -24.86
CA LEU A 330 -2.65 13.88 -25.33
C LEU A 330 -1.47 14.85 -25.22
N MET A 331 -0.36 14.41 -24.67
CA MET A 331 0.90 15.16 -24.69
C MET A 331 1.97 14.35 -25.41
N TYR A 332 2.80 15.02 -26.21
CA TYR A 332 4.00 14.48 -26.82
C TYR A 332 5.20 15.36 -26.42
N TYR A 333 6.14 14.78 -25.69
CA TYR A 333 7.39 15.44 -25.34
C TYR A 333 8.49 15.01 -26.32
N SER A 334 9.44 15.90 -26.60
CA SER A 334 10.65 15.62 -27.37
C SER A 334 11.81 16.41 -26.79
N ASP A 335 12.93 15.73 -26.54
CA ASP A 335 14.20 16.40 -26.19
C ASP A 335 14.72 17.24 -27.37
N TYR A 336 15.52 18.26 -27.07
CA TYR A 336 16.20 19.07 -28.08
C TYR A 336 17.71 18.82 -28.07
N PRO A 337 18.35 18.61 -29.23
CA PRO A 337 17.76 18.48 -30.57
C PRO A 337 17.28 17.04 -30.87
N ASN A 338 16.08 16.88 -31.42
CA ASN A 338 15.58 15.60 -31.93
C ASN A 338 15.47 15.63 -33.46
N ASN A 339 16.24 14.79 -34.13
CA ASN A 339 16.27 14.69 -35.60
C ASN A 339 15.10 13.88 -36.20
N LYS A 340 14.30 13.20 -35.37
CA LYS A 340 13.13 12.41 -35.79
C LYS A 340 11.80 13.11 -35.54
N LEU A 341 11.82 14.28 -34.91
CA LEU A 341 10.63 15.03 -34.48
C LEU A 341 9.58 15.17 -35.59
N GLU A 342 9.97 15.61 -36.79
CA GLU A 342 9.02 15.78 -37.91
C GLU A 342 8.38 14.45 -38.36
N ALA A 343 9.16 13.37 -38.39
CA ALA A 343 8.66 12.06 -38.76
C ALA A 343 7.69 11.51 -37.69
N GLU A 344 7.97 11.76 -36.41
CA GLU A 344 7.15 11.34 -35.28
C GLU A 344 5.84 12.13 -35.21
N LEU A 345 5.88 13.46 -35.39
CA LEU A 345 4.67 14.30 -35.47
C LEU A 345 3.80 13.93 -36.66
N THR A 346 4.39 13.54 -37.80
CA THR A 346 3.63 13.03 -38.95
C THR A 346 2.85 11.76 -38.60
N ILE A 347 3.43 10.86 -37.79
CA ILE A 347 2.74 9.66 -37.30
C ILE A 347 1.60 10.06 -36.36
N VAL A 348 1.81 11.04 -35.47
CA VAL A 348 0.77 11.57 -34.59
C VAL A 348 -0.41 12.10 -35.40
N GLN A 349 -0.16 12.94 -36.39
CA GLN A 349 -1.20 13.50 -37.27
C GLN A 349 -1.98 12.41 -38.03
N GLN A 350 -1.27 11.43 -38.61
CA GLN A 350 -1.90 10.33 -39.33
C GLN A 350 -2.86 9.49 -38.47
N GLU A 351 -2.54 9.26 -37.19
CA GLU A 351 -3.44 8.52 -36.29
C GLU A 351 -4.67 9.32 -35.89
N HIS A 352 -4.55 10.65 -35.74
CA HIS A 352 -5.70 11.53 -35.52
C HIS A 352 -6.63 11.57 -36.74
N ASP A 353 -6.06 11.71 -37.94
CA ASP A 353 -6.80 11.70 -39.21
C ASP A 353 -7.53 10.37 -39.42
N ARG A 354 -6.89 9.25 -39.10
CA ARG A 354 -7.48 7.90 -39.23
C ARG A 354 -8.75 7.73 -38.40
N GLN A 355 -8.81 8.37 -37.25
CA GLN A 355 -9.94 8.29 -36.32
C GLN A 355 -10.93 9.46 -36.47
N ASN A 356 -10.67 10.40 -37.39
CA ASN A 356 -11.44 11.63 -37.60
C ASN A 356 -11.70 12.42 -36.30
N LEU A 357 -10.68 12.52 -35.44
CA LEU A 357 -10.79 13.26 -34.18
C LEU A 357 -10.24 14.68 -34.35
N PRO A 358 -11.09 15.73 -34.30
CA PRO A 358 -10.61 17.11 -34.32
C PRO A 358 -9.87 17.43 -33.02
N TYR A 359 -8.73 18.09 -33.15
CA TYR A 359 -7.87 18.46 -32.04
C TYR A 359 -7.31 19.87 -32.22
N THR A 360 -6.99 20.51 -31.11
CA THR A 360 -6.18 21.74 -31.06
C THR A 360 -4.79 21.38 -30.56
N GLU A 361 -3.77 21.78 -31.30
CA GLU A 361 -2.36 21.58 -30.96
C GLU A 361 -1.77 22.86 -30.39
N ARG A 362 -1.01 22.74 -29.29
CA ARG A 362 -0.24 23.80 -28.66
C ARG A 362 1.20 23.34 -28.47
N LEU A 363 2.15 24.20 -28.79
CA LEU A 363 3.58 23.94 -28.61
C LEU A 363 4.08 24.75 -27.40
N ILE A 364 4.74 24.09 -26.47
CA ILE A 364 5.46 24.71 -25.36
C ILE A 364 6.93 24.36 -25.48
N ARG A 365 7.81 25.37 -25.38
CA ARG A 365 9.25 25.16 -25.30
C ARG A 365 9.67 25.07 -23.84
N LEU A 366 10.40 24.00 -23.52
CA LEU A 366 10.88 23.71 -22.18
C LEU A 366 12.36 24.04 -22.09
N TYR A 367 12.69 24.86 -21.10
CA TYR A 367 14.05 25.29 -20.84
C TYR A 367 14.51 24.77 -19.47
N TYR A 368 15.79 24.46 -19.35
CA TYR A 368 16.41 23.90 -18.16
C TYR A 368 17.75 24.55 -17.86
N ASP A 369 17.94 24.97 -16.61
CA ASP A 369 19.24 25.42 -16.10
C ASP A 369 19.86 24.32 -15.23
N GLU A 370 20.92 23.67 -15.75
CA GLU A 370 21.66 22.63 -15.03
C GLU A 370 22.26 23.13 -13.71
N ALA A 371 22.62 24.42 -13.60
CA ALA A 371 23.29 24.95 -12.43
C ALA A 371 22.35 25.10 -11.22
N SER A 372 21.10 25.45 -11.47
CA SER A 372 20.07 25.63 -10.45
C SER A 372 19.08 24.47 -10.36
N GLU A 373 19.15 23.49 -11.28
CA GLU A 373 18.21 22.36 -11.42
C GLU A 373 16.74 22.84 -11.54
N VAL A 374 16.53 23.91 -12.31
CA VAL A 374 15.21 24.55 -12.48
C VAL A 374 14.78 24.51 -13.94
N ARG A 375 13.49 24.22 -14.16
CA ARG A 375 12.85 24.33 -15.48
C ARG A 375 12.00 25.59 -15.59
N PHE A 376 11.89 26.12 -16.78
CA PHE A 376 11.06 27.29 -17.04
C PHE A 376 10.43 27.28 -18.43
N ILE A 377 9.30 28.00 -18.55
CA ILE A 377 8.54 28.21 -19.78
C ILE A 377 8.21 29.69 -19.97
N SER A 378 8.00 30.08 -21.22
CA SER A 378 7.57 31.42 -21.58
C SER A 378 6.16 31.73 -21.06
N GLN A 379 5.91 32.98 -20.69
CA GLN A 379 4.59 33.48 -20.34
C GLN A 379 3.60 33.35 -21.51
N THR A 380 4.03 33.63 -22.74
CA THR A 380 3.22 33.41 -23.94
C THR A 380 2.84 31.93 -24.09
N ASP A 381 3.81 31.02 -24.01
CA ASP A 381 3.56 29.58 -24.13
C ASP A 381 2.61 29.07 -23.02
N TYR A 382 2.76 29.56 -21.79
CA TYR A 382 1.85 29.25 -20.69
C TYR A 382 0.43 29.77 -20.93
N ASN A 383 0.29 31.06 -21.29
CA ASN A 383 -1.01 31.71 -21.49
C ASN A 383 -1.79 31.16 -22.69
N ASP A 384 -1.08 30.63 -23.68
CA ASP A 384 -1.67 29.92 -24.82
C ASP A 384 -2.17 28.52 -24.45
N ALA A 385 -1.61 27.94 -23.38
CA ALA A 385 -1.92 26.61 -22.89
C ALA A 385 -2.89 26.58 -21.69
N VAL A 386 -3.35 27.72 -21.20
CA VAL A 386 -4.37 27.78 -20.14
C VAL A 386 -5.66 28.41 -20.62
N SER A 387 -6.74 28.22 -19.85
CA SER A 387 -8.00 28.88 -20.14
C SER A 387 -7.87 30.41 -19.97
N THR A 388 -8.72 31.19 -20.65
CA THR A 388 -8.65 32.67 -20.61
C THR A 388 -8.74 33.27 -19.20
N ASN A 389 -9.32 32.54 -18.24
CA ASN A 389 -9.46 32.99 -16.85
C ASN A 389 -8.24 32.69 -15.96
N GLU A 390 -7.25 31.96 -16.47
CA GLU A 390 -6.06 31.50 -15.74
C GLU A 390 -4.76 32.09 -16.30
N GLN A 391 -4.88 33.06 -17.21
CA GLN A 391 -3.74 33.74 -17.82
C GLN A 391 -3.02 34.64 -16.81
N ILE A 392 -1.70 34.61 -16.86
CA ILE A 392 -0.82 35.33 -15.95
C ILE A 392 -0.14 36.47 -16.70
N GLN A 393 0.07 37.59 -16.00
CA GLN A 393 0.81 38.73 -16.52
C GLN A 393 1.96 39.07 -15.58
N LEU A 394 3.20 38.78 -16.02
CA LEU A 394 4.41 39.00 -15.23
C LEU A 394 5.15 40.24 -15.71
N SER A 395 5.79 40.97 -14.80
CA SER A 395 6.78 42.00 -15.13
C SER A 395 8.17 41.39 -15.29
N ILE A 396 9.12 42.16 -15.85
CA ILE A 396 10.52 41.71 -15.97
C ILE A 396 11.12 41.49 -14.58
N GLY A 397 11.61 40.29 -14.30
CA GLY A 397 12.15 39.88 -13.00
C GLY A 397 11.15 39.20 -12.05
N GLU A 398 9.89 39.11 -12.47
CA GLU A 398 8.84 38.35 -11.78
C GLU A 398 8.68 36.97 -12.41
N VAL A 399 8.44 35.96 -11.59
CA VAL A 399 8.12 34.60 -12.03
C VAL A 399 6.86 34.09 -11.35
N ALA A 400 6.13 33.23 -12.04
CA ALA A 400 5.06 32.44 -11.44
C ALA A 400 5.52 31.00 -11.22
N LEU A 401 5.22 30.45 -10.06
CA LEU A 401 5.50 29.05 -9.74
C LEU A 401 4.34 28.19 -10.24
N ILE A 402 4.62 27.20 -11.10
CA ILE A 402 3.64 26.17 -11.44
C ILE A 402 3.58 25.19 -10.28
N GLU A 403 2.40 25.05 -9.65
CA GLU A 403 2.17 24.32 -8.41
C GLU A 403 2.71 22.88 -8.49
N ALA A 404 3.87 22.66 -7.86
CA ALA A 404 4.44 21.36 -7.51
C ALA A 404 5.56 21.51 -6.45
N GLY A 405 6.27 22.65 -6.44
CA GLY A 405 7.38 22.91 -5.51
C GLY A 405 6.98 23.42 -4.11
N GLU A 406 7.89 23.23 -3.13
CA GLU A 406 7.77 23.68 -1.73
C GLU A 406 7.98 25.20 -1.52
N GLU A 407 8.15 25.99 -2.59
CA GLU A 407 8.57 27.38 -2.50
C GLU A 407 7.40 28.33 -2.20
N GLU A 408 7.62 29.28 -1.28
CA GLU A 408 6.59 30.23 -0.86
C GLU A 408 6.58 31.50 -1.74
N LEU A 409 5.40 32.09 -1.93
CA LEU A 409 5.23 33.41 -2.55
C LEU A 409 6.17 34.45 -1.90
N ASN A 410 6.87 35.23 -2.73
CA ASN A 410 7.93 36.21 -2.40
C ASN A 410 9.34 35.64 -2.13
N GLU A 411 9.59 34.37 -2.41
CA GLU A 411 10.95 33.84 -2.39
C GLU A 411 11.79 34.41 -3.56
N GLN A 412 13.08 34.68 -3.29
CA GLN A 412 14.03 35.16 -4.29
C GLN A 412 14.85 34.00 -4.84
N LEU A 413 14.63 33.67 -6.10
CA LEU A 413 15.35 32.63 -6.82
C LEU A 413 16.53 33.22 -7.56
N ARG A 414 17.63 32.47 -7.63
CA ARG A 414 18.78 32.80 -8.45
C ARG A 414 18.90 31.77 -9.58
N ILE A 415 18.58 32.20 -10.80
CA ILE A 415 18.62 31.37 -12.00
C ILE A 415 19.55 32.05 -13.00
N ALA A 416 20.54 31.32 -13.53
CA ALA A 416 21.57 31.84 -14.45
C ALA A 416 22.22 33.20 -14.06
N GLY A 417 22.28 33.52 -12.76
CA GLY A 417 22.86 34.78 -12.25
C GLY A 417 21.90 35.97 -12.13
N GLU A 418 20.64 35.82 -12.55
CA GLU A 418 19.56 36.78 -12.31
C GLU A 418 18.81 36.46 -11.01
N THR A 419 18.40 37.49 -10.26
CA THR A 419 17.52 37.31 -9.09
C THR A 419 16.08 37.54 -9.53
N LEU A 420 15.25 36.50 -9.42
CA LEU A 420 13.83 36.51 -9.76
C LEU A 420 12.99 36.40 -8.50
N THR A 421 11.82 37.05 -8.48
CA THR A 421 10.90 36.97 -7.33
C THR A 421 9.65 36.19 -7.72
N VAL A 422 9.29 35.20 -6.92
CA VAL A 422 8.03 34.44 -7.09
C VAL A 422 6.87 35.33 -6.67
N THR A 423 6.02 35.73 -7.61
CA THR A 423 4.93 36.70 -7.37
C THR A 423 3.54 36.11 -7.52
N ASP A 424 3.42 35.01 -8.27
CA ASP A 424 2.13 34.39 -8.57
C ASP A 424 2.26 32.85 -8.61
N THR A 425 1.12 32.17 -8.55
CA THR A 425 0.99 30.71 -8.68
C THR A 425 0.23 30.38 -9.95
N ALA A 426 0.78 29.47 -10.73
CA ALA A 426 0.31 29.04 -12.02
C ALA A 426 -0.28 27.62 -11.94
N HIS A 427 -1.34 27.36 -12.70
CA HIS A 427 -1.97 26.05 -12.75
C HIS A 427 -1.06 25.04 -13.44
N GLN A 428 -1.16 23.78 -13.02
CA GLN A 428 -0.28 22.73 -13.46
C GLN A 428 -0.59 22.31 -14.91
N LEU A 429 0.42 22.41 -15.79
CA LEU A 429 0.31 22.03 -17.20
C LEU A 429 0.92 20.66 -17.52
N PHE A 430 1.80 20.16 -16.64
CA PHE A 430 2.59 18.95 -16.85
C PHE A 430 2.58 18.07 -15.60
N ASP A 431 2.85 16.77 -15.77
CA ASP A 431 2.94 15.79 -14.67
C ASP A 431 3.93 16.24 -13.57
N SER A 432 3.43 16.30 -12.33
CA SER A 432 4.10 16.77 -11.11
C SER A 432 5.37 15.97 -10.85
N TYR A 433 5.36 14.68 -11.21
CA TYR A 433 6.46 13.77 -10.97
C TYR A 433 7.72 14.15 -11.75
N ARG A 434 7.58 14.80 -12.91
CA ARG A 434 8.70 15.18 -13.78
C ARG A 434 9.05 16.65 -13.68
N TYR A 435 8.05 17.51 -13.50
CA TYR A 435 8.19 18.97 -13.56
C TYR A 435 7.93 19.64 -12.22
N ASN A 436 8.49 19.05 -11.14
CA ASN A 436 8.30 19.51 -9.76
C ASN A 436 8.83 20.94 -9.46
N LYS A 437 9.64 21.52 -10.37
CA LYS A 437 10.18 22.89 -10.28
C LYS A 437 10.10 23.58 -11.63
N LEU A 438 8.88 23.95 -12.02
CA LEU A 438 8.61 24.62 -13.28
C LEU A 438 8.12 26.05 -13.03
N PHE A 439 8.79 27.02 -13.65
CA PHE A 439 8.43 28.43 -13.51
C PHE A 439 7.98 29.03 -14.83
N VAL A 440 7.01 29.94 -14.76
CA VAL A 440 6.66 30.82 -15.87
C VAL A 440 7.52 32.07 -15.76
N VAL A 441 8.26 32.39 -16.82
CA VAL A 441 9.10 33.58 -16.91
C VAL A 441 8.53 34.55 -17.95
N ASN A 442 8.69 35.85 -17.71
CA ASN A 442 8.32 36.87 -18.70
C ASN A 442 9.06 36.65 -20.04
N ASP A 443 8.38 36.88 -21.17
CA ASP A 443 8.91 36.64 -22.52
C ASP A 443 10.16 37.46 -22.86
N ALA A 444 10.40 38.57 -22.16
CA ALA A 444 11.59 39.41 -22.32
C ALA A 444 12.79 38.96 -21.45
N SER A 445 12.67 37.84 -20.73
CA SER A 445 13.75 37.30 -19.90
C SER A 445 14.93 36.82 -20.74
N SER A 446 16.16 37.03 -20.24
CA SER A 446 17.39 36.54 -20.86
C SER A 446 17.53 35.01 -20.83
N LEU A 447 16.71 34.35 -20.00
CA LEU A 447 16.70 32.90 -19.82
C LEU A 447 16.15 32.14 -21.02
N LEU A 448 15.29 32.76 -21.83
CA LEU A 448 14.63 32.13 -22.99
C LEU A 448 15.54 32.07 -24.24
N THR A 449 16.73 31.51 -24.08
CA THR A 449 17.74 31.38 -25.14
C THR A 449 17.96 29.91 -25.51
N GLU A 450 18.38 29.60 -26.75
CA GLU A 450 18.68 28.22 -27.19
C GLU A 450 19.68 27.47 -26.31
N GLN A 451 20.55 28.20 -25.60
CA GLN A 451 21.50 27.61 -24.65
C GLN A 451 20.82 26.77 -23.55
N PHE A 452 19.63 27.17 -23.11
CA PHE A 452 18.90 26.51 -22.03
C PHE A 452 17.77 25.61 -22.56
N LEU A 453 17.62 25.45 -23.88
CA LEU A 453 16.52 24.69 -24.46
C LEU A 453 16.69 23.18 -24.19
N GLU A 454 15.85 22.62 -23.32
CA GLU A 454 15.86 21.19 -22.95
C GLU A 454 15.04 20.38 -23.96
N GLY A 455 13.89 20.92 -24.38
CA GLY A 455 12.94 20.18 -25.19
C GLY A 455 11.71 20.97 -25.62
N GLN A 456 10.79 20.25 -26.25
CA GLN A 456 9.52 20.76 -26.75
C GLN A 456 8.40 19.81 -26.31
N ALA A 457 7.28 20.38 -25.88
CA ALA A 457 6.07 19.65 -25.57
C ALA A 457 4.94 20.09 -26.49
N TYR A 458 4.33 19.11 -27.15
CA TYR A 458 3.16 19.26 -28.01
C TYR A 458 1.94 18.77 -27.22
N LEU A 459 1.05 19.69 -26.93
CA LEU A 459 -0.16 19.48 -26.14
C LEU A 459 -1.35 19.44 -27.08
N PHE A 460 -2.10 18.35 -27.06
CA PHE A 460 -3.27 18.16 -27.90
C PHE A 460 -4.52 18.11 -27.02
N HIS A 461 -5.50 18.93 -27.37
CA HIS A 461 -6.81 18.95 -26.74
C HIS A 461 -7.88 18.55 -27.76
N TYR A 462 -8.72 17.57 -27.40
CA TYR A 462 -9.82 17.11 -28.25
C TYR A 462 -11.06 17.97 -28.02
N GLU A 463 -11.83 18.22 -29.08
CA GLU A 463 -13.06 18.99 -28.96
C GLU A 463 -14.09 18.31 -28.04
N ALA A 464 -14.89 19.12 -27.32
CA ALA A 464 -15.86 18.62 -26.34
C ALA A 464 -16.85 17.61 -26.96
N GLY A 465 -16.99 16.44 -26.31
CA GLY A 465 -17.88 15.36 -26.76
C GLY A 465 -17.23 14.31 -27.67
N TYR A 466 -15.90 14.29 -27.77
CA TYR A 466 -15.14 13.30 -28.53
C TYR A 466 -15.37 11.85 -28.06
N ASP A 467 -15.18 10.88 -28.97
CA ASP A 467 -15.23 9.46 -28.62
C ASP A 467 -13.98 9.05 -27.84
N GLN A 468 -14.16 8.83 -26.53
CA GLN A 468 -13.10 8.34 -25.63
C GLN A 468 -12.48 7.02 -26.12
N THR A 469 -13.22 6.21 -26.88
CA THR A 469 -12.71 4.96 -27.46
C THR A 469 -11.69 5.24 -28.56
N ALA A 470 -12.01 6.20 -29.44
CA ALA A 470 -11.12 6.64 -30.51
C ALA A 470 -9.85 7.30 -29.95
N ALA A 471 -9.98 8.18 -28.94
CA ALA A 471 -8.84 8.78 -28.24
C ALA A 471 -7.89 7.71 -27.67
N ARG A 472 -8.44 6.67 -27.01
CA ARG A 472 -7.65 5.55 -26.48
C ARG A 472 -6.99 4.71 -27.57
N GLN A 473 -7.65 4.53 -28.73
CA GLN A 473 -7.08 3.82 -29.86
C GLN A 473 -5.90 4.58 -30.46
N ILE A 474 -6.01 5.91 -30.59
CA ILE A 474 -4.89 6.77 -30.98
C ILE A 474 -3.74 6.57 -30.00
N SER A 475 -4.01 6.67 -28.69
CA SER A 475 -2.96 6.54 -27.68
C SER A 475 -2.27 5.18 -27.70
N ALA A 476 -3.03 4.10 -27.85
CA ALA A 476 -2.47 2.74 -27.96
C ALA A 476 -1.66 2.55 -29.24
N SER A 477 -2.16 3.03 -30.38
CA SER A 477 -1.49 2.95 -31.69
C SER A 477 -0.19 3.76 -31.70
N LEU A 478 -0.20 4.97 -31.16
CA LEU A 478 0.98 5.81 -31.04
C LEU A 478 2.02 5.19 -30.12
N ARG A 479 1.60 4.60 -28.99
CA ARG A 479 2.52 3.87 -28.10
C ARG A 479 3.18 2.67 -28.79
N ASP A 480 2.45 1.95 -29.65
CA ASP A 480 2.99 0.81 -30.39
C ASP A 480 3.95 1.25 -31.51
N LYS A 481 3.61 2.32 -32.23
CA LYS A 481 4.39 2.83 -33.37
C LYS A 481 5.61 3.65 -32.98
N LEU A 482 5.49 4.47 -31.94
CA LEU A 482 6.56 5.35 -31.45
C LEU A 482 7.41 4.65 -30.38
N GLY A 483 6.88 3.59 -29.76
CA GLY A 483 7.52 2.82 -28.69
C GLY A 483 7.57 3.56 -27.35
N PRO A 484 7.84 2.85 -26.24
CA PRO A 484 8.18 3.44 -24.95
C PRO A 484 9.70 3.56 -24.82
N THR A 485 10.39 4.50 -25.47
CA THR A 485 11.85 4.39 -25.58
C THR A 485 12.68 5.16 -24.56
N LEU A 486 13.65 4.46 -23.95
CA LEU A 486 15.04 4.91 -23.72
C LEU A 486 15.98 3.68 -23.81
N PRO A 487 16.97 3.70 -24.73
CA PRO A 487 18.35 3.94 -24.30
C PRO A 487 19.21 4.91 -25.16
N ASP A 488 18.70 5.51 -26.25
CA ASP A 488 19.51 6.37 -27.15
C ASP A 488 18.90 7.79 -27.38
N GLY A 489 18.41 8.44 -26.32
CA GLY A 489 18.47 9.91 -26.20
C GLY A 489 17.43 10.78 -26.90
N ALA A 490 16.28 10.27 -27.34
CA ALA A 490 15.12 11.12 -27.64
C ALA A 490 13.86 10.49 -27.02
N LEU A 491 13.30 11.18 -26.04
CA LEU A 491 12.16 10.73 -25.26
C LEU A 491 10.83 11.14 -25.88
N ILE A 492 10.05 10.16 -26.37
CA ILE A 492 8.64 10.34 -26.73
C ILE A 492 7.79 9.84 -25.58
N TYR A 493 7.03 10.75 -24.97
CA TYR A 493 6.04 10.37 -23.98
C TYR A 493 4.66 10.75 -24.45
N LEU A 494 3.86 9.72 -24.69
CA LEU A 494 2.46 9.87 -25.00
C LEU A 494 1.65 9.73 -23.72
N LEU A 495 1.30 10.85 -23.11
CA LEU A 495 0.43 10.88 -21.94
C LEU A 495 -0.98 11.19 -22.41
N ALA A 496 -1.89 10.22 -22.30
CA ALA A 496 -3.28 10.40 -22.66
C ALA A 496 -4.13 10.59 -21.42
N ARG A 497 -5.03 11.58 -21.41
CA ARG A 497 -5.99 11.76 -20.32
C ARG A 497 -6.90 10.55 -20.24
N LEU A 498 -6.82 9.82 -19.13
CA LEU A 498 -7.71 8.71 -18.84
C LEU A 498 -9.03 9.25 -18.28
N ASN A 499 -9.88 9.76 -19.16
CA ASN A 499 -11.28 10.04 -18.81
C ASN A 499 -11.99 8.68 -18.77
N ALA A 500 -12.06 8.07 -17.59
CA ALA A 500 -12.58 6.75 -17.38
C ALA A 500 -13.67 6.84 -16.33
N SER A 501 -14.88 7.23 -16.72
CA SER A 501 -16.02 7.19 -15.80
C SER A 501 -16.19 5.75 -15.30
N ILE A 502 -15.71 5.46 -14.08
CA ILE A 502 -15.86 4.14 -13.43
C ILE A 502 -17.35 3.85 -13.18
N SER A 503 -18.19 4.88 -13.23
CA SER A 503 -19.65 4.81 -13.08
C SER A 503 -20.37 3.87 -14.05
N ARG A 504 -19.75 3.52 -15.19
CA ARG A 504 -20.31 2.54 -16.15
C ARG A 504 -19.69 1.14 -16.05
N TYR A 505 -18.77 0.92 -15.11
CA TYR A 505 -17.95 -0.30 -15.01
C TYR A 505 -18.13 -1.08 -13.70
N THR A 506 -19.15 -0.75 -12.91
CA THR A 506 -19.66 -1.63 -11.85
C THR A 506 -20.84 -2.49 -12.35
N PRO A 507 -20.56 -3.63 -13.01
CA PRO A 507 -21.35 -4.83 -12.78
C PRO A 507 -20.46 -5.87 -12.08
N ILE A 508 -19.52 -5.48 -11.23
CA ILE A 508 -19.05 -6.39 -10.19
C ILE A 508 -20.09 -6.27 -9.08
N ASN A 509 -21.10 -7.12 -9.22
CA ASN A 509 -22.09 -7.44 -8.20
C ASN A 509 -21.43 -7.33 -6.81
N TYR A 510 -21.83 -6.36 -6.00
CA TYR A 510 -21.32 -6.16 -4.64
C TYR A 510 -21.37 -7.47 -3.80
N SER A 511 -22.21 -8.42 -4.22
CA SER A 511 -22.29 -9.78 -3.70
C SER A 511 -21.05 -10.66 -3.89
N LEU A 512 -20.22 -10.46 -4.92
CA LEU A 512 -19.03 -11.28 -5.19
C LEU A 512 -17.82 -10.84 -4.35
N MET A 513 -17.64 -9.52 -4.18
CA MET A 513 -16.65 -8.97 -3.25
C MET A 513 -17.10 -9.14 -1.79
N SER A 514 -18.40 -9.02 -1.50
CA SER A 514 -18.92 -9.41 -0.18
C SER A 514 -18.78 -10.91 0.05
N ALA A 515 -18.92 -11.76 -0.98
CA ALA A 515 -18.65 -13.19 -0.87
C ALA A 515 -17.17 -13.52 -0.66
N ALA A 516 -16.24 -12.77 -1.27
CA ALA A 516 -14.80 -12.90 -1.01
C ALA A 516 -14.42 -12.42 0.40
N CYS A 517 -15.00 -11.31 0.87
CA CYS A 517 -14.89 -10.85 2.27
C CYS A 517 -15.53 -11.85 3.24
N SER A 518 -16.68 -12.44 2.87
CA SER A 518 -17.35 -13.49 3.65
C SER A 518 -16.54 -14.79 3.66
N ALA A 519 -15.84 -15.11 2.57
CA ALA A 519 -14.93 -16.24 2.47
C ALA A 519 -13.68 -16.02 3.33
N LEU A 520 -13.12 -14.80 3.40
CA LEU A 520 -12.09 -14.44 4.37
C LEU A 520 -12.61 -14.48 5.82
N TYR A 521 -13.87 -14.11 6.05
CA TYR A 521 -14.55 -14.21 7.34
C TYR A 521 -14.75 -15.68 7.79
N LEU A 522 -15.04 -16.57 6.83
CA LEU A 522 -15.08 -18.03 7.02
C LEU A 522 -13.68 -18.63 7.24
N TRP A 523 -12.63 -18.00 6.72
CA TRP A 523 -11.25 -18.46 6.83
C TRP A 523 -10.59 -18.08 8.18
N LEU A 524 -11.05 -16.99 8.81
CA LEU A 524 -10.65 -16.58 10.16
C LEU A 524 -11.42 -17.32 11.28
N HIS A 525 -12.32 -18.23 10.90
CA HIS A 525 -13.18 -18.96 11.83
C HIS A 525 -12.61 -20.21 12.56
N PRO A 526 -11.35 -20.70 12.40
CA PRO A 526 -10.93 -21.89 13.14
C PRO A 526 -10.68 -21.64 14.64
N VAL A 527 -10.81 -20.42 15.16
CA VAL A 527 -10.59 -20.15 16.60
C VAL A 527 -11.89 -20.11 17.41
N ALA A 528 -13.07 -20.19 16.78
CA ALA A 528 -14.36 -20.04 17.47
C ALA A 528 -15.14 -21.35 17.72
N SER A 529 -14.69 -22.51 17.24
CA SER A 529 -15.39 -23.80 17.45
C SER A 529 -14.96 -24.58 18.70
N PHE A 530 -13.97 -24.09 19.48
CA PHE A 530 -13.48 -24.82 20.67
C PHE A 530 -14.24 -24.54 21.97
N THR A 531 -15.38 -23.84 21.96
CA THR A 531 -16.14 -23.47 23.18
C THR A 531 -17.55 -24.07 23.29
N SER A 532 -17.87 -25.15 22.56
CA SER A 532 -19.18 -25.84 22.70
C SER A 532 -19.14 -27.33 23.03
N ALA A 533 -17.99 -27.84 23.50
CA ALA A 533 -17.92 -29.18 24.08
C ALA A 533 -16.90 -29.24 25.24
N CYS A 534 -17.30 -28.66 26.38
CA CYS A 534 -16.96 -29.10 27.75
C CYS A 534 -17.74 -28.26 28.75
#